data_AF-A0A7J4F911-F1
#
_entry.id   AF-A0A7J4F911-F1
#
_cell.length_a   1.000
_cell.length_b   1.000
_cell.length_c   1.000
_cell.angle_alpha   90.00
_cell.angle_beta   90.00
_cell.angle_gamma   90.00
#
_symmetry.space_group_name_H-M   'P 1'
#
loop_
_entity.id
_entity.type
_entity.pdbx_description
1 polymer ?
#
loop_
_entity_poly.entity_id
_entity_poly.type
_entity_poly.pdbx_seq_one_letter_code
_entity_poly.pdbx_strand_id
1 'polypeptide(L)' 'IPVAETLGLVSELRAATSGQAFWQMTPSHWALVPKSLEPKIVTQIRRRKGLPPEPPRPERFIVRE' A
#
# COMPACT_ATOMS: atom_id res chain seq x y z
N ILE A 1 -2.25 -10.46 5.86
CA ILE A 1 -1.89 -9.12 6.37
C ILE A 1 -1.37 -8.31 5.19
N PRO A 2 -1.86 -7.09 4.94
CA PRO A 2 -1.30 -6.21 3.92
C PRO A 2 0.19 -5.96 4.21
N VAL A 3 1.05 -6.07 3.19
CA VAL A 3 2.51 -5.85 3.36
C VAL A 3 2.82 -4.44 3.89
N ALA A 4 1.96 -3.46 3.58
CA ALA A 4 2.10 -2.10 4.11
C ALA A 4 1.98 -2.03 5.65
N GLU A 5 1.29 -2.98 6.28
CA GLU A 5 1.04 -3.04 7.73
C GLU A 5 2.02 -3.97 8.47
N THR A 6 2.91 -4.67 7.75
CA THR A 6 3.88 -5.58 8.39
C THR A 6 5.14 -4.87 8.90
N LEU A 7 5.27 -3.56 8.68
CA LEU A 7 6.42 -2.78 9.17
C LEU A 7 6.38 -2.71 10.70
N GLY A 8 7.41 -3.24 11.37
CA GLY A 8 7.46 -3.30 12.83
C GLY A 8 6.74 -4.49 13.47
N LEU A 9 6.11 -5.36 12.67
CA LEU A 9 5.36 -6.52 13.16
C LEU A 9 6.21 -7.42 14.07
N VAL A 10 7.50 -7.58 13.75
CA VAL A 10 8.42 -8.45 14.51
C VAL A 10 8.62 -7.96 15.95
N SER A 11 8.83 -6.66 16.13
CA SER A 11 9.02 -6.06 17.45
C SER A 11 7.74 -6.14 18.27
N GLU A 12 6.59 -5.86 17.64
CA GLU A 12 5.29 -5.94 18.31
C GLU A 12 4.97 -7.38 18.73
N LEU A 13 5.20 -8.35 17.85
CA LEU A 13 4.93 -9.77 18.12
C LEU A 13 5.81 -10.29 19.26
N ARG A 14 7.11 -9.95 19.26
CA ARG A 14 8.00 -10.32 20.37
C ARG A 14 7.59 -9.68 21.69
N ALA A 15 7.23 -8.41 21.68
CA ALA A 15 6.79 -7.71 22.89
C ALA A 15 5.49 -8.33 23.44
N ALA A 16 4.51 -8.60 22.56
CA ALA A 16 3.22 -9.17 22.93
C ALA A 16 3.32 -10.61 23.46
N THR A 17 4.28 -11.40 22.97
CA THR A 17 4.44 -12.80 23.40
C THR A 17 5.61 -13.03 24.35
N SER A 18 6.18 -11.97 24.93
CA SER A 18 7.37 -12.06 25.79
C SER A 18 8.52 -12.87 25.16
N GLY A 19 8.70 -12.71 23.84
CA GLY A 19 9.75 -13.38 23.06
C GLY A 19 9.48 -14.85 22.68
N GLN A 20 8.32 -15.41 23.02
CA GLN A 20 8.02 -16.83 22.75
C GLN A 20 7.61 -17.13 21.30
N ALA A 21 7.01 -16.17 20.60
CA ALA A 21 6.50 -16.43 19.25
C ALA A 21 7.63 -16.50 18.21
N PHE A 22 7.60 -17.59 17.44
CA PHE A 22 8.40 -17.78 16.25
C PHE A 22 7.52 -17.55 15.01
N TRP A 23 7.94 -16.66 14.12
CA TRP A 23 7.13 -16.21 12.99
C TRP A 23 7.89 -16.41 11.67
N GLN A 24 7.13 -16.67 10.61
CA GLN A 24 7.61 -16.76 9.23
C GLN A 24 6.55 -16.16 8.30
N MET A 25 6.97 -15.66 7.14
CA MET A 25 6.06 -15.10 6.13
C MET A 25 6.38 -15.68 4.76
N THR A 26 5.34 -15.97 3.99
CA THR A 26 5.43 -16.41 2.60
C THR A 26 4.51 -15.53 1.75
N PRO A 27 4.92 -15.13 0.53
CA PRO A 27 4.03 -14.40 -0.36
C PRO A 27 2.79 -15.23 -0.67
N SER A 28 1.62 -14.61 -0.56
CA SER A 28 0.33 -15.27 -0.82
C SER A 28 -0.20 -14.87 -2.19
N HIS A 29 -0.63 -13.62 -2.36
CA HIS A 29 -1.14 -13.09 -3.63
C HIS A 29 -1.19 -11.55 -3.61
N TRP A 30 -1.52 -10.95 -4.76
CA TRP A 30 -1.91 -9.54 -4.85
C TRP A 30 -3.42 -9.41 -4.62
N ALA A 31 -3.82 -8.42 -3.82
CA ALA A 31 -5.22 -8.14 -3.52
C ALA A 31 -5.55 -6.70 -3.92
N LEU A 32 -6.82 -6.46 -4.28
CA LEU A 32 -7.31 -5.11 -4.51
C LEU A 32 -7.38 -4.36 -3.16
N VAL A 33 -7.02 -3.08 -3.21
CA VAL A 33 -7.18 -2.17 -2.08
C VAL A 33 -8.68 -1.87 -1.91
N PRO A 34 -9.19 -1.72 -0.68
CA PRO A 34 -10.54 -1.22 -0.45
C PRO A 34 -10.80 0.10 -1.19
N LYS A 35 -11.95 0.22 -1.87
CA LYS A 35 -12.31 1.40 -2.68
C LYS A 35 -12.25 2.73 -1.91
N SER A 36 -12.48 2.70 -0.59
CA SER A 36 -12.40 3.87 0.28
C SER A 36 -10.95 4.36 0.50
N LEU A 37 -9.96 3.48 0.41
CA LEU A 37 -8.54 3.79 0.64
C LEU A 37 -7.79 4.08 -0.65
N GLU A 38 -8.26 3.53 -1.78
CA GLU A 38 -7.67 3.71 -3.11
C GLU A 38 -7.31 5.17 -3.44
N PRO A 39 -8.22 6.16 -3.36
CA PRO A 39 -7.89 7.54 -3.74
C PRO A 39 -6.77 8.13 -2.88
N LYS A 40 -6.78 7.84 -1.57
CA LYS A 40 -5.75 8.30 -0.63
C LYS A 40 -4.38 7.71 -0.98
N ILE A 41 -4.32 6.40 -1.24
CA ILE A 41 -3.07 5.71 -1.57
C ILE A 41 -2.50 6.20 -2.91
N VAL A 42 -3.36 6.35 -3.93
CA VAL A 42 -2.94 6.88 -5.24
C VAL A 42 -2.32 8.27 -5.09
N THR A 43 -2.96 9.19 -4.36
CA THR A 43 -2.42 10.53 -4.13
C THR A 43 -1.10 10.50 -3.36
N GLN A 44 -0.97 9.66 -2.33
CA GLN A 44 0.29 9.51 -1.58
C GLN A 44 1.44 9.02 -2.47
N ILE A 45 1.20 8.02 -3.31
CA ILE A 45 2.20 7.50 -4.25
C ILE A 45 2.62 8.57 -5.26
N ARG A 46 1.66 9.35 -5.78
CA ARG A 46 1.95 10.42 -6.75
C ARG A 46 2.79 11.54 -6.13
N ARG A 47 2.45 11.97 -4.91
CA ARG A 47 3.25 12.95 -4.15
C ARG A 47 4.68 12.46 -3.91
N ARG A 48 4.85 11.20 -3.49
CA ARG A 48 6.19 10.59 -3.31
C ARG A 48 7.01 10.59 -4.60
N LYS A 49 6.36 10.47 -5.75
CA LYS A 49 6.99 10.51 -7.08
C LYS A 49 7.16 11.93 -7.64
N GLY A 50 6.77 12.98 -6.92
CA GLY A 50 6.82 14.37 -7.41
C GLY A 50 5.81 14.67 -8.54
N LEU A 51 4.76 13.87 -8.66
CA LEU A 51 3.71 14.04 -9.68
C LEU A 51 2.52 14.83 -9.13
N PRO A 52 1.67 15.41 -10.02
CA PRO A 52 0.42 16.04 -9.60
C PRO A 52 -0.45 15.06 -8.78
N PRO A 53 -1.12 15.49 -7.71
CA PRO A 53 -1.82 14.62 -6.77
C PRO A 53 -2.98 13.84 -7.39
N GLU A 54 -3.63 14.41 -8.42
CA GLU A 54 -4.69 13.76 -9.17
C GLU A 54 -4.13 13.05 -10.41
N PRO A 55 -4.63 11.84 -10.74
CA PRO A 55 -4.30 11.20 -11.99
C PRO A 55 -4.86 12.03 -13.16
N PRO A 56 -4.10 12.15 -14.27
CA PRO A 56 -4.59 12.83 -15.46
C PRO A 56 -5.83 12.11 -15.99
N ARG A 57 -6.84 12.90 -16.38
CA ARG A 57 -8.06 12.35 -16.97
C ARG A 57 -7.80 11.81 -18.39
N PRO A 58 -8.63 10.88 -18.89
CA PRO A 58 -8.45 10.28 -20.21
C PRO A 58 -8.34 11.30 -21.35
N GLU A 59 -9.03 12.45 -21.25
CA GLU A 59 -9.04 13.48 -22.29
C GLU A 59 -7.66 14.08 -22.55
N ARG A 60 -6.74 14.02 -21.57
CA ARG A 60 -5.35 14.47 -21.78
C ARG A 60 -4.59 13.60 -22.79
N PHE A 61 -5.01 12.36 -22.98
CA PHE A 61 -4.31 11.37 -23.80
C PHE A 61 -5.00 11.08 -25.12
N ILE A 62 -6.31 11.35 -25.22
CA ILE A 62 -7.08 11.12 -26.44
C ILE A 62 -6.99 12.38 -27.31
N VAL A 63 -6.15 12.34 -28.33
CA VAL A 63 -6.17 13.35 -29.41
C VAL A 63 -7.34 13.00 -30.32
N ARG A 64 -8.32 13.90 -30.40
CA ARG A 64 -9.36 13.82 -31.43
C ARG A 64 -8.81 14.49 -32.68
N GLU A 65 -8.77 13.75 -33.79
CA GLU A 65 -8.62 14.33 -35.12
C GLU A 65 -9.77 15.30 -35.44
#